data_AF-A0A435YJC5-F1
#
_entry.id   AF-A0A435YJC5-F1
#
_cell.length_a   1.000
_cell.length_b   1.000
_cell.length_c   1.000
_cell.angle_alpha   90.00
_cell.angle_beta   90.00
_cell.angle_gamma   90.00
#
_symmetry.space_group_name_H-M   'P 1'
#
loop_
_entity.id
_entity.type
_entity.pdbx_description
1 polymer ?
#
loop_
_entity_poly.entity_id
_entity_poly.type
_entity_poly.pdbx_seq_one_letter_code
_entity_poly.pdbx_strand_id
1 'polypeptide(L)'
;IERLAKDRDDEQAILDRNVYARLSDVLVGKEAIAGPKGFKKGSTLSKDTLDEYPRSQWWQFAVENEKLQSELEALRGQYDDSKKALEQRFMDKVEKVQRGDEMPPGVMKMVKVFVAVKRKMQPGDKMAGRHGNKGVVSRIVPVEDMPFLEDGTHADIVLNPLGVPSRMNVGQILETHLGWACAGMGRKIGELIDTYKAAGDIKPLRKTLESFIPANDRNEPVRDYDDESIVRLSEQMRRGVSIATPVFDGAHEADINIMLEQAGLHSSGQSQLYDGRTGEPFDRKVTMGYIYMLKLHHLVDDKIHARSIGPYSLVTQQPLGGKAQFGGQRFGEMEVWALEAYGAAYTLQEMLTVKSDDVAGRTKVYEAIVRGDDTFEAGIPESFNVLVKEMRSLGLNVELENTKLDDNPVRLPDAAE
;
A
#
# COMPACT_ATOMS: atom_id res chain seq x y z
N ILE A 1 -2.97 -8.95 32.42
CA ILE A 1 -3.61 -8.09 33.44
C ILE A 1 -2.57 -7.17 34.07
N GLU A 2 -1.44 -7.67 34.55
CA GLU A 2 -0.34 -6.84 35.09
C GLU A 2 0.15 -5.74 34.12
N ARG A 3 0.31 -6.06 32.83
CA ARG A 3 0.64 -5.05 31.81
C ARG A 3 -0.42 -3.94 31.70
N LEU A 4 -1.70 -4.28 31.76
CA LEU A 4 -2.79 -3.30 31.73
C LEU A 4 -2.82 -2.44 33.00
N ALA A 5 -2.44 -3.03 34.14
CA ALA A 5 -2.36 -2.31 35.41
C ALA A 5 -1.20 -1.31 35.37
N LYS A 6 -0.05 -1.71 34.81
CA LYS A 6 1.07 -0.81 34.56
C LYS A 6 0.68 0.37 33.64
N ASP A 7 0.01 0.08 32.52
CA ASP A 7 -0.45 1.14 31.60
C ASP A 7 -1.42 2.11 32.31
N ARG A 8 -2.33 1.60 33.16
CA ARG A 8 -3.23 2.42 33.98
C ARG A 8 -2.46 3.29 34.96
N ASP A 9 -1.50 2.72 35.69
CA ASP A 9 -0.72 3.43 36.70
C ASP A 9 0.15 4.53 36.07
N ASP A 10 0.70 4.26 34.88
CA ASP A 10 1.44 5.25 34.08
C ASP A 10 0.51 6.39 33.60
N GLU A 11 -0.68 6.08 33.06
CA GLU A 11 -1.69 7.07 32.66
C GLU A 11 -2.17 7.90 33.89
N GLN A 12 -2.39 7.26 35.04
CA GLN A 12 -2.79 7.92 36.28
C GLN A 12 -1.68 8.83 36.82
N ALA A 13 -0.41 8.40 36.78
CA ALA A 13 0.71 9.22 37.21
C ALA A 13 0.90 10.48 36.34
N ILE A 14 0.60 10.39 35.04
CA ILE A 14 0.62 11.54 34.12
C ILE A 14 -0.53 12.51 34.46
N LEU A 15 -1.73 11.98 34.69
CA LEU A 15 -2.90 12.77 35.10
C LEU A 15 -2.63 13.49 36.42
N ASP A 16 -2.17 12.76 37.44
CA ASP A 16 -1.81 13.29 38.76
C ASP A 16 -0.77 14.41 38.60
N ARG A 17 0.31 14.18 37.85
CA ARG A 17 1.35 15.19 37.66
C ARG A 17 0.81 16.48 37.03
N ASN A 18 -0.03 16.38 36.01
CA ASN A 18 -0.60 17.54 35.33
C ASN A 18 -1.55 18.32 36.25
N VAL A 19 -2.45 17.61 36.91
CA VAL A 19 -3.47 18.22 37.76
C VAL A 19 -2.86 18.82 39.03
N TYR A 20 -1.94 18.13 39.70
CA TYR A 20 -1.27 18.68 40.89
C TYR A 20 -0.33 19.84 40.53
N ALA A 21 0.26 19.88 39.33
CA ALA A 21 1.01 21.05 38.87
C ALA A 21 0.10 22.27 38.69
N ARG A 22 -1.04 22.11 38.02
CA ARG A 22 -2.05 23.17 37.88
C ARG A 22 -2.61 23.61 39.23
N LEU A 23 -2.89 22.66 40.13
CA LEU A 23 -3.36 22.92 41.48
C LEU A 23 -2.32 23.75 42.27
N SER A 24 -1.04 23.40 42.17
CA SER A 24 0.04 24.19 42.77
C SER A 24 0.10 25.60 42.19
N ASP A 25 -0.02 25.78 40.88
CA ASP A 25 0.04 27.10 40.25
C ASP A 25 -1.13 28.01 40.68
N VAL A 26 -2.32 27.43 40.88
CA VAL A 26 -3.51 28.17 41.35
C VAL A 26 -3.41 28.51 42.84
N LEU A 27 -2.81 27.63 43.65
CA LEU A 27 -2.70 27.79 45.11
C LEU A 27 -1.52 28.68 45.53
N VAL A 28 -0.40 28.67 44.82
CA VAL A 28 0.81 29.45 45.19
C VAL A 28 0.54 30.96 45.12
N GLY A 29 0.88 31.67 46.20
CA GLY A 29 0.73 33.12 46.32
C GLY A 29 -0.66 33.59 46.77
N LYS A 30 -1.53 32.68 47.20
CA LYS A 30 -2.87 32.99 47.73
C LYS A 30 -2.97 32.72 49.23
N GLU A 31 -3.84 33.45 49.92
CA GLU A 31 -4.15 33.22 51.33
C GLU A 31 -5.25 32.15 51.47
N ALA A 32 -4.98 31.11 52.26
CA ALA A 32 -5.93 30.03 52.49
C ALA A 32 -6.68 30.21 53.81
N ILE A 33 -8.01 30.10 53.75
CA ILE A 33 -8.92 30.21 54.92
C ILE A 33 -9.01 28.88 55.66
N ALA A 34 -8.92 27.77 54.92
CA ALA A 34 -8.95 26.41 55.46
C ALA A 34 -7.90 25.54 54.76
N GLY A 35 -7.41 24.53 55.47
CA GLY A 35 -6.38 23.61 55.00
C GLY A 35 -6.31 22.35 55.86
N PRO A 36 -5.41 21.41 55.52
CA PRO A 36 -5.24 20.15 56.24
C PRO A 36 -4.83 20.32 57.71
N LYS A 37 -5.02 19.27 58.52
CA LYS A 37 -4.74 19.29 59.97
C LYS A 37 -3.31 19.78 60.25
N GLY A 38 -3.20 20.89 60.98
CA GLY A 38 -1.91 21.53 61.32
C GLY A 38 -1.64 22.83 60.56
N PHE A 39 -2.46 23.21 59.57
CA PHE A 39 -2.30 24.46 58.83
C PHE A 39 -2.80 25.69 59.61
N LYS A 40 -2.01 26.78 59.60
CA LYS A 40 -2.41 28.07 60.21
C LYS A 40 -3.27 28.87 59.24
N LYS A 41 -4.53 29.12 59.62
CA LYS A 41 -5.51 29.89 58.84
C LYS A 41 -4.98 31.30 58.56
N GLY A 42 -5.13 31.79 57.32
CA GLY A 42 -4.70 33.13 56.90
C GLY A 42 -3.22 33.26 56.58
N SER A 43 -2.49 32.15 56.41
CA SER A 43 -1.11 32.18 55.91
C SER A 43 -1.07 32.08 54.38
N THR A 44 -0.07 32.72 53.78
CA THR A 44 0.18 32.68 52.34
C THR A 44 0.75 31.32 51.94
N LEU A 45 0.15 30.69 50.94
CA LEU A 45 0.62 29.43 50.39
C LEU A 45 1.87 29.67 49.54
N SER A 46 3.02 29.23 50.03
CA SER A 46 4.28 29.13 49.29
C SER A 46 4.51 27.71 48.79
N LYS A 47 5.41 27.53 47.83
CA LYS A 47 5.75 26.21 47.29
C LYS A 47 6.28 25.27 48.39
N ASP A 48 7.10 25.80 49.29
CA ASP A 48 7.67 25.06 50.42
C ASP A 48 6.58 24.62 51.41
N THR A 49 5.58 25.46 51.68
CA THR A 49 4.45 25.10 52.56
C THR A 49 3.50 24.06 51.95
N LEU A 50 3.44 23.94 50.62
CA LEU A 50 2.63 22.90 49.96
C LEU A 50 3.34 21.54 49.99
N ASP A 51 4.67 21.53 49.85
CA ASP A 51 5.48 20.30 49.86
C ASP A 51 5.56 19.63 51.25
N GLU A 52 5.23 20.36 52.32
CA GLU A 52 5.08 19.81 53.69
C GLU A 52 3.88 18.86 53.83
N TYR A 53 2.88 18.99 52.95
CA TYR A 53 1.67 18.17 52.98
C TYR A 53 1.65 17.16 51.83
N PRO A 54 1.17 15.92 52.05
CA PRO A 54 0.95 14.97 50.98
C PRO A 54 0.03 15.55 49.90
N ARG A 55 0.33 15.30 48.61
CA ARG A 55 -0.44 15.82 47.47
C ARG A 55 -1.95 15.54 47.56
N SER A 56 -2.33 14.41 48.12
CA SER A 56 -3.74 14.06 48.37
C SER A 56 -4.49 15.05 49.26
N GLN A 57 -3.77 15.80 50.10
CA GLN A 57 -4.32 16.81 51.00
C GLN A 57 -4.37 18.21 50.39
N TRP A 58 -3.78 18.42 49.20
CA TRP A 58 -3.80 19.73 48.53
C TRP A 58 -5.21 20.18 48.12
N TRP A 59 -6.12 19.22 47.91
CA TRP A 59 -7.54 19.48 47.66
C TRP A 59 -8.32 19.99 48.87
N GLN A 60 -7.71 20.03 50.07
CA GLN A 60 -8.33 20.52 51.30
C GLN A 60 -8.06 22.01 51.54
N PHE A 61 -7.20 22.63 50.74
CA PHE A 61 -6.98 24.08 50.79
C PHE A 61 -8.17 24.82 50.17
N ALA A 62 -8.74 25.78 50.92
CA ALA A 62 -9.83 26.64 50.45
C ALA A 62 -9.38 28.10 50.44
N VAL A 63 -9.72 28.83 49.38
CA VAL A 63 -9.31 30.23 49.14
C VAL A 63 -10.52 31.15 49.29
N GLU A 64 -10.31 32.39 49.73
CA GLU A 64 -11.38 33.38 49.96
C GLU A 64 -12.12 33.81 48.69
N ASN A 65 -11.42 33.81 47.55
CA ASN A 65 -11.94 34.32 46.30
C ASN A 65 -12.92 33.32 45.67
N GLU A 66 -14.19 33.71 45.59
CA GLU A 66 -15.30 32.92 45.04
C GLU A 66 -15.05 32.41 43.60
N LYS A 67 -14.37 33.21 42.75
CA LYS A 67 -14.01 32.79 41.38
C LYS A 67 -12.95 31.69 41.37
N LEU A 68 -11.92 31.83 42.21
CA LEU A 68 -10.84 30.83 42.30
C LEU A 68 -11.32 29.53 42.96
N GLN A 69 -12.23 29.63 43.93
CA GLN A 69 -12.85 28.48 44.55
C GLN A 69 -13.69 27.67 43.54
N SER A 70 -14.45 28.37 42.68
CA SER A 70 -15.19 27.75 41.57
C SER A 70 -14.25 27.06 40.56
N GLU A 71 -13.10 27.66 40.24
CA GLU A 71 -12.07 27.04 39.38
C GLU A 71 -11.43 25.79 40.02
N LEU A 72 -11.17 25.82 41.33
CA LEU A 72 -10.63 24.67 42.08
C LEU A 72 -11.62 23.51 42.13
N GLU A 73 -12.92 23.80 42.31
CA GLU A 73 -13.99 22.80 42.29
C GLU A 73 -14.18 22.21 40.88
N ALA A 74 -14.12 23.03 39.84
CA ALA A 74 -14.14 22.56 38.45
C ALA A 74 -12.93 21.69 38.11
N LEU A 75 -11.73 22.06 38.57
CA LEU A 75 -10.50 21.28 38.37
C LEU A 75 -10.58 19.93 39.09
N ARG A 76 -11.13 19.91 40.32
CA ARG A 76 -11.36 18.68 41.08
C ARG A 76 -12.38 17.77 40.38
N GLY A 77 -13.49 18.34 39.90
CA GLY A 77 -14.51 17.60 39.13
C GLY A 77 -13.93 16.97 37.86
N GLN A 78 -13.16 17.74 37.08
CA GLN A 78 -12.47 17.21 35.88
C GLN A 78 -11.48 16.08 36.20
N TYR A 79 -10.76 16.19 37.32
CA TYR A 79 -9.84 15.15 37.78
C TYR A 79 -10.57 13.87 38.20
N ASP A 80 -11.63 13.99 39.00
CA ASP A 80 -12.43 12.85 39.45
C ASP A 80 -13.12 12.14 38.26
N ASP A 81 -13.65 12.89 37.30
CA ASP A 81 -14.24 12.34 36.07
C ASP A 81 -13.19 11.62 35.20
N SER A 82 -12.02 12.23 35.03
CA SER A 82 -10.92 11.64 34.25
C SER A 82 -10.40 10.35 34.90
N LYS A 83 -10.28 10.34 36.23
CA LYS A 83 -9.87 9.17 37.00
C LYS A 83 -10.91 8.04 36.88
N LYS A 84 -12.19 8.37 37.01
CA LYS A 84 -13.28 7.40 36.85
C LYS A 84 -13.32 6.81 35.44
N ALA A 85 -13.13 7.64 34.41
CA ALA A 85 -13.05 7.17 33.02
C ALA A 85 -11.86 6.22 32.79
N LEU A 86 -10.70 6.53 33.39
CA LEU A 86 -9.51 5.67 33.34
C LEU A 86 -9.76 4.32 34.03
N GLU A 87 -10.33 4.33 35.22
CA GLU A 87 -10.69 3.12 35.97
C GLU A 87 -11.69 2.26 35.20
N GLN A 88 -12.75 2.87 34.65
CA GLN A 88 -13.75 2.16 33.85
C GLN A 88 -13.12 1.52 32.60
N ARG A 89 -12.29 2.26 31.86
CA ARG A 89 -11.58 1.73 30.69
C ARG A 89 -10.65 0.57 31.05
N PHE A 90 -10.00 0.63 32.22
CA PHE A 90 -9.18 -0.46 32.72
C PHE A 90 -10.04 -1.70 33.03
N MET A 91 -11.14 -1.51 33.76
CA MET A 91 -12.07 -2.59 34.09
C MET A 91 -12.64 -3.26 32.84
N ASP A 92 -13.09 -2.47 31.85
CA ASP A 92 -13.60 -2.99 30.58
C ASP A 92 -12.54 -3.84 29.84
N LYS A 93 -11.27 -3.41 29.85
CA LYS A 93 -10.18 -4.17 29.23
C LYS A 93 -9.87 -5.45 30.01
N VAL A 94 -9.89 -5.40 31.34
CA VAL A 94 -9.68 -6.58 32.19
C VAL A 94 -10.79 -7.61 31.97
N GLU A 95 -12.05 -7.17 31.95
CA GLU A 95 -13.21 -8.01 31.70
C GLU A 95 -13.11 -8.68 30.32
N LYS A 96 -12.78 -7.92 29.27
CA LYS A 96 -12.59 -8.47 27.92
C LYS A 96 -11.51 -9.56 27.86
N VAL A 97 -10.41 -9.37 28.59
CA VAL A 97 -9.33 -10.37 28.64
C VAL A 97 -9.72 -11.60 29.46
N GLN A 98 -10.50 -11.43 30.54
CA GLN A 98 -10.95 -12.53 31.40
C GLN A 98 -12.05 -13.37 30.77
N ARG A 99 -12.98 -12.74 30.05
CA ARG A 99 -14.12 -13.40 29.40
C ARG A 99 -13.68 -14.41 28.33
N GLY A 100 -12.49 -14.22 27.75
CA GLY A 100 -12.00 -15.00 26.64
C GLY A 100 -12.67 -14.62 25.32
N ASP A 101 -12.04 -14.98 24.21
CA ASP A 101 -12.61 -14.74 22.88
C ASP A 101 -13.69 -15.78 22.58
N GLU A 102 -14.75 -15.36 21.89
CA GLU A 102 -15.78 -16.27 21.39
C GLU A 102 -15.20 -17.11 20.24
N MET A 103 -15.32 -18.43 20.36
CA MET A 103 -14.68 -19.38 19.47
C MET A 103 -15.74 -20.19 18.72
N PRO A 104 -15.50 -20.56 17.45
CA PRO A 104 -16.39 -21.46 16.74
C PRO A 104 -16.56 -22.79 17.51
N PRO A 105 -17.75 -23.41 17.45
CA PRO A 105 -18.00 -24.67 18.15
C PRO A 105 -16.99 -25.74 17.71
N GLY A 106 -16.37 -26.42 18.68
CA GLY A 106 -15.33 -27.42 18.45
C GLY A 106 -13.89 -26.90 18.44
N VAL A 107 -13.66 -25.58 18.48
CA VAL A 107 -12.30 -25.00 18.55
C VAL A 107 -11.94 -24.66 20.00
N MET A 108 -10.96 -25.38 20.56
CA MET A 108 -10.53 -25.17 21.95
C MET A 108 -9.59 -23.97 22.13
N LYS A 109 -8.68 -23.74 21.17
CA LYS A 109 -7.70 -22.64 21.20
C LYS A 109 -7.38 -22.19 19.76
N MET A 110 -7.17 -20.88 19.57
CA MET A 110 -6.74 -20.29 18.30
C MET A 110 -5.48 -19.46 18.54
N VAL A 111 -4.49 -19.61 17.66
CA VAL A 111 -3.25 -18.84 17.69
C VAL A 111 -3.17 -18.04 16.39
N LYS A 112 -3.06 -16.72 16.49
CA LYS A 112 -2.88 -15.82 15.34
C LYS A 112 -1.42 -15.36 15.31
N VAL A 113 -0.74 -15.65 14.21
CA VAL A 113 0.66 -15.23 13.98
C VAL A 113 0.67 -14.19 12.87
N PHE A 114 1.19 -13.00 13.18
CA PHE A 114 1.37 -11.93 12.19
C PHE A 114 2.78 -11.99 11.63
N VAL A 115 2.91 -12.12 10.31
CA VAL A 115 4.20 -12.13 9.62
C VAL A 115 4.30 -10.88 8.74
N ALA A 116 5.30 -10.05 9.00
CA ALA A 116 5.60 -8.88 8.18
C ALA A 116 6.70 -9.20 7.18
N VAL A 117 6.46 -8.93 5.89
CA VAL A 117 7.41 -9.19 4.80
C VAL A 117 7.64 -7.90 4.03
N LYS A 118 8.91 -7.49 3.88
CA LYS A 118 9.30 -6.39 2.99
C LYS A 118 9.55 -6.93 1.59
N ARG A 119 8.67 -6.61 0.65
CA ARG A 119 8.80 -7.02 -0.76
C ARG A 119 9.50 -5.93 -1.57
N LYS A 120 10.55 -6.30 -2.32
CA LYS A 120 11.28 -5.37 -3.22
C LYS A 120 10.56 -5.25 -4.57
N MET A 121 10.97 -4.27 -5.38
CA MET A 121 10.54 -4.18 -6.78
C MET A 121 11.35 -5.16 -7.62
N GLN A 122 10.70 -5.81 -8.57
CA GLN A 122 11.33 -6.80 -9.44
C GLN A 122 10.71 -6.79 -10.85
N PRO A 123 11.42 -7.32 -11.85
CA PRO A 123 10.85 -7.54 -13.18
C PRO A 123 9.54 -8.35 -13.10
N GLY A 124 8.51 -7.90 -13.82
CA GLY A 124 7.16 -8.48 -13.75
C GLY A 124 6.19 -7.74 -12.83
N ASP A 125 6.66 -6.90 -11.90
CA ASP A 125 5.78 -6.06 -11.08
C ASP A 125 5.04 -5.01 -11.94
N LYS A 126 3.79 -4.72 -11.59
CA LYS A 126 2.97 -3.74 -12.31
C LYS A 126 3.07 -2.35 -11.70
N MET A 127 3.31 -1.35 -12.55
CA MET A 127 3.35 0.07 -12.20
C MET A 127 2.35 0.87 -13.02
N ALA A 128 1.99 2.05 -12.53
CA ALA A 128 1.11 2.99 -13.21
C ALA A 128 1.50 4.44 -12.95
N GLY A 129 1.33 5.30 -13.95
CA GLY A 129 1.29 6.75 -13.73
C GLY A 129 -0.14 7.22 -13.40
N ARG A 130 -0.26 8.50 -13.06
CA ARG A 130 -1.56 9.14 -12.74
C ARG A 130 -2.46 9.31 -13.98
N HIS A 131 -1.87 9.36 -15.17
CA HIS A 131 -2.56 9.60 -16.44
C HIS A 131 -3.03 8.31 -17.16
N GLY A 132 -3.26 7.22 -16.40
CA GLY A 132 -3.78 5.96 -16.92
C GLY A 132 -2.78 5.08 -17.66
N ASN A 133 -1.53 5.54 -17.85
CA ASN A 133 -0.43 4.74 -18.38
C ASN A 133 -0.07 3.64 -17.37
N LYS A 134 -0.16 2.38 -17.78
CA LYS A 134 0.19 1.20 -16.97
C LYS A 134 1.26 0.40 -17.69
N GLY A 135 2.20 -0.12 -16.94
CA GLY A 135 3.32 -0.90 -17.46
C GLY A 135 3.73 -2.01 -16.51
N VAL A 136 4.52 -2.94 -17.03
CA VAL A 136 5.19 -3.97 -16.25
C VAL A 136 6.68 -3.63 -16.28
N VAL A 137 7.36 -3.75 -15.14
CA VAL A 137 8.82 -3.57 -15.08
C VAL A 137 9.47 -4.67 -15.92
N SER A 138 10.16 -4.29 -17.01
CA SER A 138 10.81 -5.24 -17.91
C SER A 138 12.18 -5.68 -17.41
N ARG A 139 13.03 -4.71 -17.03
CA ARG A 139 14.39 -4.92 -16.57
C ARG A 139 14.80 -3.82 -15.60
N ILE A 140 15.61 -4.19 -14.61
CA ILE A 140 16.33 -3.26 -13.74
C ILE A 140 17.77 -3.24 -14.24
N VAL A 141 18.26 -2.07 -14.63
CA VAL A 141 19.61 -1.91 -15.17
C VAL A 141 20.51 -1.18 -14.18
N PRO A 142 21.84 -1.40 -14.24
CA PRO A 142 22.80 -0.57 -13.52
C PRO A 142 22.69 0.91 -13.93
N VAL A 143 23.16 1.81 -13.06
CA VAL A 143 23.03 3.26 -13.29
C VAL A 143 23.90 3.73 -14.45
N GLU A 144 25.09 3.15 -14.61
CA GLU A 144 26.04 3.44 -15.69
C GLU A 144 25.51 3.14 -17.10
N ASP A 145 24.50 2.27 -17.20
CA ASP A 145 23.85 1.91 -18.45
C ASP A 145 22.71 2.88 -18.83
N MET A 146 22.30 3.76 -17.90
CA MET A 146 21.17 4.67 -18.11
C MET A 146 21.60 5.94 -18.86
N PRO A 147 20.71 6.49 -19.71
CA PRO A 147 20.92 7.80 -20.31
C PRO A 147 21.14 8.88 -19.24
N PHE A 148 22.05 9.81 -19.50
CA PHE A 148 22.40 10.88 -18.57
C PHE A 148 22.40 12.26 -19.25
N LEU A 149 22.24 13.30 -18.43
CA LEU A 149 22.26 14.71 -18.81
C LEU A 149 23.71 15.25 -18.85
N GLU A 150 23.89 16.45 -19.41
CA GLU A 150 25.21 17.14 -19.43
C GLU A 150 25.82 17.34 -18.03
N ASP A 151 24.98 17.43 -16.99
CA ASP A 151 25.40 17.54 -15.59
C ASP A 151 25.80 16.20 -14.96
N GLY A 152 25.70 15.09 -15.70
CA GLY A 152 25.97 13.72 -15.21
C GLY A 152 24.79 13.07 -14.49
N THR A 153 23.63 13.73 -14.38
CA THR A 153 22.44 13.15 -13.76
C THR A 153 21.84 12.08 -14.67
N HIS A 154 21.67 10.87 -14.14
CA HIS A 154 21.09 9.75 -14.89
C HIS A 154 19.56 9.75 -14.78
N ALA A 155 18.89 9.26 -15.82
CA ALA A 155 17.45 8.99 -15.78
C ALA A 155 17.16 7.76 -14.90
N ASP A 156 16.04 7.79 -14.15
CA ASP A 156 15.61 6.64 -13.34
C ASP A 156 14.69 5.67 -14.12
N ILE A 157 13.82 6.20 -14.99
CA ILE A 157 12.81 5.45 -15.73
C ILE A 157 12.78 5.92 -17.17
N VAL A 158 12.82 4.97 -18.12
CA VAL A 158 12.62 5.24 -19.55
C VAL A 158 11.23 4.75 -19.96
N LEU A 159 10.39 5.68 -20.44
CA LEU A 159 9.04 5.38 -20.93
C LEU A 159 8.98 5.43 -22.46
N ASN A 160 8.18 4.55 -23.06
CA ASN A 160 7.99 4.52 -24.51
C ASN A 160 7.03 5.64 -24.96
N PRO A 161 7.44 6.57 -25.84
CA PRO A 161 6.61 7.69 -26.28
C PRO A 161 5.44 7.28 -27.18
N LEU A 162 5.50 6.12 -27.85
CA LEU A 162 4.46 5.69 -28.81
C LEU A 162 3.08 5.45 -28.15
N GLY A 163 3.08 5.24 -26.83
CA GLY A 163 1.85 5.07 -26.06
C GLY A 163 1.06 6.37 -25.87
N VAL A 164 1.69 7.54 -26.05
CA VAL A 164 1.03 8.84 -25.81
C VAL A 164 0.08 9.23 -26.94
N PRO A 165 0.50 9.24 -28.23
CA PRO A 165 -0.40 9.62 -29.32
C PRO A 165 -1.58 8.66 -29.47
N SER A 166 -1.34 7.37 -29.30
CA SER A 166 -2.37 6.32 -29.45
C SER A 166 -3.45 6.36 -28.37
N ARG A 167 -3.12 6.81 -27.16
CA ARG A 167 -4.05 6.87 -26.02
C ARG A 167 -4.55 8.29 -25.72
N MET A 168 -4.04 9.29 -26.43
CA MET A 168 -4.39 10.71 -26.31
C MET A 168 -4.28 11.27 -24.88
N ASN A 169 -3.36 10.74 -24.07
CA ASN A 169 -3.14 11.17 -22.68
C ASN A 169 -1.95 12.14 -22.57
N VAL A 170 -2.07 13.30 -23.22
CA VAL A 170 -1.03 14.35 -23.32
C VAL A 170 -0.66 14.94 -21.96
N GLY A 171 -1.58 14.92 -20.99
CA GLY A 171 -1.35 15.45 -19.64
C GLY A 171 -0.12 14.89 -18.93
N GLN A 172 0.31 13.65 -19.25
CA GLN A 172 1.54 13.08 -18.67
C GLN A 172 2.81 13.83 -19.12
N ILE A 173 2.81 14.40 -20.34
CA ILE A 173 3.93 15.20 -20.84
C ILE A 173 3.94 16.55 -20.12
N LEU A 174 2.77 17.18 -19.95
CA LEU A 174 2.64 18.42 -19.20
C LEU A 174 3.06 18.25 -17.73
N GLU A 175 2.68 17.14 -17.09
CA GLU A 175 3.15 16.77 -15.75
C GLU A 175 4.68 16.65 -15.73
N THR A 176 5.26 15.99 -16.74
CA THR A 176 6.71 15.80 -16.84
C THR A 176 7.44 17.14 -16.97
N HIS A 177 6.96 18.04 -17.83
CA HIS A 177 7.54 19.38 -18.00
C HIS A 177 7.42 20.23 -16.73
N LEU A 178 6.24 20.24 -16.10
CA LEU A 178 6.01 20.99 -14.87
C LEU A 178 6.88 20.44 -13.73
N GLY A 179 6.97 19.11 -13.59
CA GLY A 179 7.85 18.46 -12.62
C GLY A 179 9.33 18.76 -12.86
N TRP A 180 9.74 18.93 -14.12
CA TRP A 180 11.08 19.36 -14.48
C TRP A 180 11.37 20.79 -14.02
N ALA A 181 10.45 21.72 -14.26
CA ALA A 181 10.53 23.10 -13.78
C ALA A 181 10.60 23.16 -12.24
N CYS A 182 9.71 22.44 -11.55
CA CYS A 182 9.70 22.31 -10.08
C CYS A 182 11.06 21.89 -9.51
N ALA A 183 11.66 20.86 -10.11
CA ALA A 183 12.95 20.34 -9.68
C ALA A 183 14.10 21.32 -9.95
N GLY A 184 14.09 21.98 -11.12
CA GLY A 184 15.08 23.01 -11.45
C GLY A 184 15.02 24.22 -10.51
N MET A 185 13.80 24.70 -10.18
CA MET A 185 13.61 25.73 -9.15
C MET A 185 14.12 25.28 -7.78
N GLY A 186 13.83 24.03 -7.38
CA GLY A 186 14.31 23.45 -6.13
C GLY A 186 15.83 23.38 -6.04
N ARG A 187 16.51 22.98 -7.13
CA ARG A 187 17.99 22.99 -7.23
C ARG A 187 18.54 24.39 -7.01
N LYS A 188 17.99 25.40 -7.69
CA LYS A 188 18.39 26.81 -7.55
C LYS A 188 18.18 27.34 -6.14
N ILE A 189 17.05 27.00 -5.50
CA ILE A 189 16.81 27.32 -4.09
C ILE A 189 17.87 26.65 -3.21
N GLY A 190 18.19 25.37 -3.45
CA GLY A 190 19.21 24.62 -2.72
C GLY A 190 20.60 25.27 -2.77
N GLU A 191 21.04 25.69 -3.96
CA GLU A 191 22.32 26.40 -4.15
C GLU A 191 22.36 27.73 -3.38
N LEU A 192 21.23 28.46 -3.38
CA LEU A 192 21.11 29.72 -2.64
C LEU A 192 21.11 29.53 -1.12
N ILE A 193 20.50 28.46 -0.60
CA ILE A 193 20.58 28.11 0.83
C ILE A 193 22.01 27.78 1.22
N ASP A 194 22.71 26.99 0.42
CA ASP A 194 24.09 26.60 0.71
C ASP A 194 25.01 27.83 0.69
N THR A 195 24.77 28.77 -0.25
CA THR A 195 25.44 30.07 -0.29
C THR A 195 25.11 30.94 0.93
N TYR A 196 23.85 30.97 1.35
CA TYR A 196 23.42 31.69 2.56
C TYR A 196 24.10 31.13 3.81
N LYS A 197 24.20 29.81 3.96
CA LYS A 197 24.89 29.17 5.08
C LYS A 197 26.39 29.49 5.12
N ALA A 198 27.01 29.73 3.96
CA ALA A 198 28.43 30.08 3.86
C ALA A 198 28.72 31.57 4.07
N ALA A 199 27.91 32.46 3.47
CA ALA A 199 28.18 33.90 3.42
C ALA A 199 27.30 34.76 4.34
N GLY A 200 26.18 34.21 4.83
CA GLY A 200 25.24 34.90 5.72
C GLY A 200 24.31 35.92 5.06
N ASP A 201 24.35 36.10 3.73
CA ASP A 201 23.46 37.05 3.03
C ASP A 201 22.16 36.38 2.57
N ILE A 202 21.04 36.74 3.19
CA ILE A 202 19.71 36.18 2.87
C ILE A 202 19.00 36.89 1.71
N LYS A 203 19.47 38.07 1.29
CA LYS A 203 18.77 38.90 0.29
C LYS A 203 18.56 38.17 -1.05
N PRO A 204 19.55 37.43 -1.60
CA PRO A 204 19.38 36.70 -2.86
C PRO A 204 18.33 35.58 -2.76
N LEU A 205 18.31 34.87 -1.62
CA LEU A 205 17.35 33.81 -1.35
C LEU A 205 15.93 34.38 -1.26
N ARG A 206 15.74 35.45 -0.50
CA ARG A 206 14.45 36.12 -0.33
C ARG A 206 13.88 36.62 -1.67
N LYS A 207 14.72 37.26 -2.50
CA LYS A 207 14.33 37.75 -3.83
C LYS A 207 13.92 36.60 -4.77
N THR A 208 14.63 35.47 -4.71
CA THR A 208 14.33 34.31 -5.56
C THR A 208 13.02 33.65 -5.14
N LEU A 209 12.79 33.48 -3.84
CA LEU A 209 11.53 32.93 -3.33
C LEU A 209 10.33 33.82 -3.67
N GLU A 210 10.49 35.14 -3.58
CA GLU A 210 9.46 36.11 -3.98
C GLU A 210 9.09 35.97 -5.46
N SER A 211 10.04 35.60 -6.31
CA SER A 211 9.77 35.37 -7.74
C SER A 211 9.07 34.03 -8.04
N PHE A 212 9.24 33.03 -7.18
CA PHE A 212 8.75 31.67 -7.41
C PHE A 212 7.43 31.39 -6.71
N ILE A 213 7.19 32.04 -5.57
CA ILE A 213 6.07 31.73 -4.69
C ILE A 213 5.16 32.96 -4.57
N PRO A 214 3.86 32.84 -4.89
CA PRO A 214 2.90 33.92 -4.66
C PRO A 214 2.67 34.16 -3.16
N ALA A 215 1.86 35.16 -2.82
CA ALA A 215 1.47 35.40 -1.42
C ALA A 215 0.72 34.17 -0.84
N ASN A 216 0.81 33.96 0.47
CA ASN A 216 0.16 32.83 1.15
C ASN A 216 -1.38 32.93 1.17
N ASP A 217 -2.06 31.96 1.79
CA ASP A 217 -3.53 31.94 1.91
C ASP A 217 -4.12 33.16 2.67
N ARG A 218 -3.28 33.92 3.40
CA ARG A 218 -3.63 35.18 4.07
C ARG A 218 -3.22 36.42 3.27
N ASN A 219 -2.76 36.22 2.04
CA ASN A 219 -2.22 37.23 1.14
C ASN A 219 -0.96 37.94 1.70
N GLU A 220 -0.22 37.27 2.59
CA GLU A 220 1.07 37.74 3.10
C GLU A 220 2.18 37.34 2.11
N PRO A 221 2.93 38.29 1.55
CA PRO A 221 4.03 37.99 0.64
C PRO A 221 5.17 37.33 1.40
N VAL A 222 5.92 36.43 0.72
CA VAL A 222 7.09 35.75 1.29
C VAL A 222 8.15 36.74 1.78
N ARG A 223 8.15 37.97 1.24
CA ARG A 223 9.02 39.06 1.68
C ARG A 223 8.84 39.42 3.16
N ASP A 224 7.67 39.22 3.76
CA ASP A 224 7.38 39.62 5.14
C ASP A 224 7.74 38.54 6.16
N TYR A 225 8.21 37.37 5.71
CA TYR A 225 8.56 36.28 6.61
C TYR A 225 9.88 36.56 7.34
N ASP A 226 9.97 36.06 8.57
CA ASP A 226 11.21 36.06 9.33
C ASP A 226 12.27 35.19 8.65
N ASP A 227 13.54 35.49 8.93
CA ASP A 227 14.68 34.81 8.30
C ASP A 227 14.68 33.30 8.60
N GLU A 228 14.25 32.88 9.80
CA GLU A 228 14.19 31.47 10.18
C GLU A 228 13.13 30.71 9.38
N SER A 229 11.94 31.30 9.23
CA SER A 229 10.86 30.75 8.39
C SER A 229 11.26 30.62 6.93
N ILE A 230 11.99 31.60 6.38
CA ILE A 230 12.49 31.51 5.00
C ILE A 230 13.47 30.37 4.82
N VAL A 231 14.41 30.21 5.74
CA VAL A 231 15.38 29.11 5.70
C VAL A 231 14.65 27.77 5.78
N ARG A 232 13.67 27.65 6.68
CA ARG A 232 12.87 26.44 6.86
C ARG A 232 12.07 26.09 5.59
N LEU A 233 11.41 27.08 4.99
CA LEU A 233 10.66 26.91 3.74
C LEU A 233 11.58 26.49 2.60
N SER A 234 12.75 27.13 2.49
CA SER A 234 13.73 26.83 1.46
C SER A 234 14.27 25.40 1.61
N GLU A 235 14.56 24.95 2.83
CA GLU A 235 15.00 23.57 3.10
C GLU A 235 13.95 22.53 2.70
N GLN A 236 12.66 22.83 2.93
CA GLN A 236 11.58 21.96 2.48
C GLN A 236 11.49 21.89 0.94
N MET A 237 11.75 23.02 0.26
CA MET A 237 11.67 23.13 -1.20
C MET A 237 12.97 22.75 -1.94
N ARG A 238 14.04 22.41 -1.21
CA ARG A 238 15.34 22.03 -1.77
C ARG A 238 15.26 20.89 -2.79
N ARG A 239 14.32 19.96 -2.62
CA ARG A 239 14.12 18.82 -3.54
C ARG A 239 13.24 19.16 -4.74
N GLY A 240 12.52 20.28 -4.70
CA GLY A 240 11.57 20.70 -5.71
C GLY A 240 10.48 21.58 -5.11
N VAL A 241 10.01 22.56 -5.89
CA VAL A 241 8.89 23.42 -5.50
C VAL A 241 7.58 22.67 -5.72
N SER A 242 6.75 22.58 -4.68
CA SER A 242 5.42 21.98 -4.77
C SER A 242 4.44 22.91 -5.47
N ILE A 243 3.70 22.38 -6.44
CA ILE A 243 2.67 23.13 -7.19
C ILE A 243 1.33 22.41 -7.07
N ALA A 244 0.26 23.20 -6.97
CA ALA A 244 -1.10 22.71 -7.10
C ALA A 244 -1.69 23.17 -8.43
N THR A 245 -2.14 22.22 -9.25
CA THR A 245 -2.95 22.50 -10.44
C THR A 245 -4.36 21.93 -10.19
N PRO A 246 -5.41 22.77 -10.14
CA PRO A 246 -6.79 22.31 -10.09
C PRO A 246 -7.16 21.45 -11.31
N VAL A 247 -8.22 20.65 -11.18
CA VAL A 247 -8.62 19.68 -12.22
C VAL A 247 -9.15 20.35 -13.49
N PHE A 248 -9.85 21.48 -13.36
CA PHE A 248 -10.50 22.16 -14.48
C PHE A 248 -9.94 23.56 -14.78
N ASP A 249 -9.38 24.24 -13.77
CA ASP A 249 -8.77 25.57 -13.89
C ASP A 249 -7.28 25.47 -13.52
N GLY A 250 -6.56 24.74 -14.37
CA GLY A 250 -5.16 24.35 -14.14
C GLY A 250 -4.15 25.28 -14.77
N ALA A 251 -2.86 24.93 -14.61
CA ALA A 251 -1.77 25.62 -15.28
C ALA A 251 -1.87 25.46 -16.80
N HIS A 252 -1.68 26.55 -17.53
CA HIS A 252 -1.65 26.55 -19.00
C HIS A 252 -0.20 26.37 -19.50
N GLU A 253 -0.05 26.07 -20.79
CA GLU A 253 1.27 25.88 -21.41
C GLU A 253 2.20 27.10 -21.21
N ALA A 254 1.65 28.31 -21.34
CA ALA A 254 2.41 29.54 -21.13
C ALA A 254 2.99 29.63 -19.71
N ASP A 255 2.24 29.20 -18.69
CA ASP A 255 2.68 29.19 -17.30
C ASP A 255 3.85 28.21 -17.13
N ILE A 256 3.73 27.00 -17.71
CA ILE A 256 4.79 25.98 -17.66
C ILE A 256 6.08 26.48 -18.33
N ASN A 257 5.96 27.17 -19.46
CA ASN A 257 7.11 27.72 -20.18
C ASN A 257 7.82 28.80 -19.35
N ILE A 258 7.07 29.71 -18.72
CA ILE A 258 7.62 30.72 -17.81
C ILE A 258 8.37 30.04 -16.65
N MET A 259 7.79 28.98 -16.09
CA MET A 259 8.40 28.23 -15.00
C MET A 259 9.70 27.51 -15.42
N LEU A 260 9.72 26.92 -16.62
CA LEU A 260 10.95 26.31 -17.17
C LEU A 260 12.06 27.35 -17.34
N GLU A 261 11.74 28.53 -17.88
CA GLU A 261 12.71 29.61 -18.06
C GLU A 261 13.22 30.16 -16.72
N GLN A 262 12.33 30.33 -15.74
CA GLN A 262 12.69 30.73 -14.37
C GLN A 262 13.66 29.74 -13.68
N ALA A 263 13.49 28.45 -13.98
CA ALA A 263 14.36 27.36 -13.54
C ALA A 263 15.70 27.29 -14.32
N GLY A 264 15.89 28.10 -15.37
CA GLY A 264 17.08 28.07 -16.23
C GLY A 264 17.06 26.93 -17.27
N LEU A 265 15.88 26.38 -17.56
CA LEU A 265 15.67 25.29 -18.50
C LEU A 265 15.09 25.81 -19.83
N HIS A 266 15.25 25.02 -20.89
CA HIS A 266 14.68 25.37 -22.20
C HIS A 266 13.15 25.23 -22.18
N SER A 267 12.44 26.19 -22.80
CA SER A 267 10.97 26.25 -22.81
C SER A 267 10.30 25.02 -23.45
N SER A 268 10.98 24.30 -24.36
CA SER A 268 10.45 23.04 -24.92
C SER A 268 10.41 21.87 -23.93
N GLY A 269 11.03 21.98 -22.74
CA GLY A 269 11.14 20.88 -21.78
C GLY A 269 12.04 19.72 -22.23
N GLN A 270 12.75 19.88 -23.35
CA GLN A 270 13.64 18.86 -23.91
C GLN A 270 15.11 19.18 -23.64
N SER A 271 15.87 18.16 -23.26
CA SER A 271 17.29 18.26 -22.97
C SER A 271 18.11 17.35 -23.89
N GLN A 272 19.37 17.69 -24.12
CA GLN A 272 20.32 16.78 -24.75
C GLN A 272 20.65 15.66 -23.76
N LEU A 273 20.55 14.42 -24.21
CA LEU A 273 20.95 13.24 -23.43
C LEU A 273 22.14 12.56 -24.10
N TYR A 274 22.88 11.82 -23.30
CA TYR A 274 24.01 10.98 -23.71
C TYR A 274 23.69 9.53 -23.34
N ASP A 275 24.08 8.60 -24.20
CA ASP A 275 23.93 7.18 -23.93
C ASP A 275 24.98 6.73 -22.90
N GLY A 276 24.54 6.16 -21.77
CA GLY A 276 25.43 5.69 -20.70
C GLY A 276 26.40 4.58 -21.16
N ARG A 277 26.05 3.83 -22.20
CA ARG A 277 26.86 2.70 -22.68
C ARG A 277 27.98 3.11 -23.62
N THR A 278 27.73 4.10 -24.47
CA THR A 278 28.66 4.54 -25.51
C THR A 278 29.30 5.89 -25.19
N GLY A 279 28.63 6.72 -24.41
CA GLY A 279 28.98 8.11 -24.13
C GLY A 279 28.58 9.09 -25.24
N GLU A 280 27.99 8.61 -26.33
CA GLU A 280 27.61 9.46 -27.48
C GLU A 280 26.30 10.21 -27.20
N PRO A 281 26.16 11.47 -27.70
CA PRO A 281 24.91 12.20 -27.61
C PRO A 281 23.84 11.58 -28.53
N PHE A 282 22.59 11.56 -28.08
CA PHE A 282 21.47 11.18 -28.94
C PHE A 282 21.25 12.20 -30.07
N ASP A 283 20.84 11.73 -31.26
CA ASP A 283 20.57 12.58 -32.43
C ASP A 283 19.49 13.65 -32.21
N ARG A 284 18.56 13.41 -31.27
CA ARG A 284 17.45 14.30 -30.96
C ARG A 284 17.38 14.56 -29.47
N LYS A 285 17.01 15.79 -29.13
CA LYS A 285 16.68 16.16 -27.74
C LYS A 285 15.48 15.35 -27.27
N VAL A 286 15.53 14.94 -26.01
CA VAL A 286 14.52 14.08 -25.39
C VAL A 286 13.81 14.84 -24.28
N THR A 287 12.52 14.63 -24.14
CA THR A 287 11.74 15.17 -23.01
C THR A 287 12.23 14.51 -21.72
N MET A 288 12.76 15.32 -20.82
CA MET A 288 13.22 14.91 -19.49
C MET A 288 12.40 15.65 -18.44
N GLY A 289 12.12 14.98 -17.33
CA GLY A 289 11.34 15.56 -16.26
C GLY A 289 10.94 14.57 -15.19
N TYR A 290 10.18 15.06 -14.23
CA TYR A 290 9.66 14.26 -13.13
C TYR A 290 8.19 13.96 -13.34
N ILE A 291 7.84 12.68 -13.33
CA ILE A 291 6.46 12.20 -13.40
C ILE A 291 6.16 11.36 -12.16
N TYR A 292 4.95 11.49 -11.60
CA TYR A 292 4.56 10.76 -10.41
C TYR A 292 4.12 9.32 -10.76
N MET A 293 4.90 8.35 -10.31
CA MET A 293 4.67 6.92 -10.56
C MET A 293 4.23 6.18 -9.30
N LEU A 294 3.29 5.25 -9.48
CA LEU A 294 2.70 4.41 -8.44
C LEU A 294 3.02 2.93 -8.69
N LYS A 295 3.37 2.20 -7.62
CA LYS A 295 3.44 0.74 -7.62
C LYS A 295 2.05 0.17 -7.35
N LEU A 296 1.57 -0.71 -8.21
CA LEU A 296 0.27 -1.36 -8.00
C LEU A 296 0.41 -2.60 -7.10
N HIS A 297 -0.70 -3.00 -6.48
CA HIS A 297 -0.80 -4.24 -5.70
C HIS A 297 -0.61 -5.52 -6.55
N HIS A 298 -0.56 -5.40 -7.89
CA HIS A 298 -0.34 -6.53 -8.78
C HIS A 298 1.15 -6.91 -8.82
N LEU A 299 1.55 -7.72 -7.85
CA LEU A 299 2.92 -8.24 -7.71
C LEU A 299 3.08 -9.54 -8.50
N VAL A 300 4.27 -9.76 -9.06
CA VAL A 300 4.54 -10.97 -9.87
C VAL A 300 4.60 -12.24 -9.02
N ASP A 301 5.15 -12.16 -7.80
CA ASP A 301 5.24 -13.31 -6.86
C ASP A 301 3.88 -13.94 -6.56
N ASP A 302 2.85 -13.11 -6.47
CA ASP A 302 1.50 -13.60 -6.17
C ASP A 302 0.88 -14.27 -7.40
N LYS A 303 1.36 -13.99 -8.61
CA LYS A 303 0.84 -14.50 -9.88
C LYS A 303 1.56 -15.74 -10.41
N ILE A 304 2.84 -15.91 -10.10
CA ILE A 304 3.57 -17.11 -10.52
C ILE A 304 2.98 -18.31 -9.76
N HIS A 305 2.60 -19.33 -10.53
CA HIS A 305 2.10 -20.61 -10.04
C HIS A 305 2.33 -21.68 -11.09
N ALA A 306 2.96 -22.78 -10.70
CA ALA A 306 3.20 -23.94 -11.54
C ALA A 306 2.88 -25.20 -10.73
N ARG A 307 2.40 -26.24 -11.42
CA ARG A 307 2.17 -27.55 -10.83
C ARG A 307 2.59 -28.63 -11.80
N SER A 308 3.05 -29.76 -11.27
CA SER A 308 3.14 -31.03 -11.98
C SER A 308 1.95 -31.91 -11.60
N ILE A 309 1.85 -32.28 -10.33
CA ILE A 309 0.78 -33.09 -9.74
C ILE A 309 0.18 -32.33 -8.55
N GLY A 310 -1.07 -32.61 -8.20
CA GLY A 310 -1.67 -32.09 -6.97
C GLY A 310 -3.00 -32.75 -6.66
N PRO A 311 -3.85 -32.13 -5.83
CA PRO A 311 -5.14 -32.69 -5.49
C PRO A 311 -6.13 -32.69 -6.68
N TYR A 312 -7.06 -33.63 -6.62
CA TYR A 312 -8.10 -33.86 -7.60
C TYR A 312 -9.49 -33.78 -6.96
N SER A 313 -10.49 -33.43 -7.76
CA SER A 313 -11.89 -33.43 -7.38
C SER A 313 -12.38 -34.85 -7.10
N LEU A 314 -13.17 -35.03 -6.04
CA LEU A 314 -13.76 -36.33 -5.71
C LEU A 314 -14.79 -36.79 -6.75
N VAL A 315 -15.50 -35.84 -7.38
CA VAL A 315 -16.60 -36.14 -8.30
C VAL A 315 -16.07 -36.46 -9.68
N THR A 316 -15.33 -35.52 -10.28
CA THR A 316 -14.90 -35.61 -11.69
C THR A 316 -13.50 -36.15 -11.87
N GLN A 317 -12.75 -36.40 -10.79
CA GLN A 317 -11.32 -36.78 -10.82
C GLN A 317 -10.39 -35.79 -11.53
N GLN A 318 -10.88 -34.61 -11.91
CA GLN A 318 -10.10 -33.54 -12.52
C GLN A 318 -9.23 -32.79 -11.49
N PRO A 319 -8.10 -32.21 -11.90
CA PRO A 319 -7.27 -31.39 -11.01
C PRO A 319 -8.06 -30.20 -10.44
N LEU A 320 -7.87 -29.88 -9.15
CA LEU A 320 -8.53 -28.71 -8.55
C LEU A 320 -8.09 -27.39 -9.23
N GLY A 321 -8.88 -26.32 -9.05
CA GLY A 321 -8.60 -24.99 -9.59
C GLY A 321 -7.97 -24.04 -8.57
N GLY A 322 -7.17 -23.07 -9.06
CA GLY A 322 -6.66 -21.96 -8.27
C GLY A 322 -5.38 -22.24 -7.46
N LYS A 323 -4.56 -21.20 -7.29
CA LYS A 323 -3.24 -21.28 -6.63
C LYS A 323 -3.30 -21.83 -5.20
N ALA A 324 -4.35 -21.50 -4.45
CA ALA A 324 -4.49 -21.89 -3.04
C ALA A 324 -4.57 -23.41 -2.83
N GLN A 325 -5.07 -24.15 -3.81
CA GLN A 325 -5.24 -25.61 -3.75
C GLN A 325 -4.19 -26.35 -4.57
N PHE A 326 -3.09 -25.69 -4.93
CA PHE A 326 -2.16 -26.18 -5.95
C PHE A 326 -2.88 -26.56 -7.25
N GLY A 327 -3.88 -25.75 -7.63
CA GLY A 327 -4.78 -26.01 -8.72
C GLY A 327 -4.16 -25.82 -10.11
N GLY A 328 -4.77 -26.40 -11.13
CA GLY A 328 -4.29 -26.46 -12.50
C GLY A 328 -4.92 -25.36 -13.32
N GLN A 329 -4.28 -25.03 -14.43
CA GLN A 329 -4.84 -24.14 -15.42
C GLN A 329 -5.96 -24.87 -16.15
N ARG A 330 -7.07 -24.17 -16.36
CA ARG A 330 -8.17 -24.69 -17.17
C ARG A 330 -7.72 -24.68 -18.62
N PHE A 331 -7.70 -25.86 -19.24
CA PHE A 331 -7.64 -25.99 -20.69
C PHE A 331 -9.07 -25.86 -21.21
N GLY A 332 -9.38 -24.75 -21.86
CA GLY A 332 -10.73 -24.40 -22.27
C GLY A 332 -11.07 -24.89 -23.67
N GLU A 333 -12.32 -24.67 -24.05
CA GLU A 333 -12.87 -25.07 -25.35
C GLU A 333 -12.14 -24.37 -26.51
N MET A 334 -11.80 -23.09 -26.37
CA MET A 334 -11.07 -22.35 -27.41
C MET A 334 -9.64 -22.89 -27.60
N GLU A 335 -8.98 -23.35 -26.54
CA GLU A 335 -7.67 -23.98 -26.64
C GLU A 335 -7.74 -25.39 -27.26
N VAL A 336 -8.83 -26.13 -27.04
CA VAL A 336 -9.11 -27.40 -27.72
C VAL A 336 -9.24 -27.16 -29.23
N TRP A 337 -10.08 -26.21 -29.65
CA TRP A 337 -10.25 -25.88 -31.08
C TRP A 337 -8.94 -25.48 -31.75
N ALA A 338 -8.06 -24.79 -31.03
CA ALA A 338 -6.74 -24.46 -31.54
C ALA A 338 -5.93 -25.72 -31.86
N LEU A 339 -5.89 -26.72 -30.97
CA LEU A 339 -5.19 -27.98 -31.22
C LEU A 339 -5.85 -28.82 -32.33
N GLU A 340 -7.18 -28.81 -32.41
CA GLU A 340 -7.91 -29.48 -33.49
C GLU A 340 -7.58 -28.87 -34.85
N ALA A 341 -7.50 -27.53 -34.94
CA ALA A 341 -7.12 -26.83 -36.18
C ALA A 341 -5.71 -27.19 -36.66
N TYR A 342 -4.79 -27.49 -35.75
CA TYR A 342 -3.45 -28.00 -36.09
C TYR A 342 -3.43 -29.50 -36.43
N GLY A 343 -4.52 -30.23 -36.21
CA GLY A 343 -4.55 -31.70 -36.34
C GLY A 343 -3.72 -32.42 -35.28
N ALA A 344 -3.46 -31.79 -34.13
CA ALA A 344 -2.61 -32.32 -33.07
C ALA A 344 -3.35 -33.34 -32.19
N ALA A 345 -3.85 -34.43 -32.80
CA ALA A 345 -4.73 -35.41 -32.17
C ALA A 345 -4.10 -36.08 -30.94
N TYR A 346 -2.82 -36.50 -31.01
CA TYR A 346 -2.13 -37.13 -29.88
C TYR A 346 -1.95 -36.18 -28.69
N THR A 347 -1.56 -34.93 -28.94
CA THR A 347 -1.43 -33.90 -27.90
C THR A 347 -2.77 -33.60 -27.24
N LEU A 348 -3.83 -33.50 -28.04
CA LEU A 348 -5.17 -33.25 -27.53
C LEU A 348 -5.67 -34.42 -26.69
N GLN A 349 -5.49 -35.66 -27.17
CA GLN A 349 -5.84 -36.87 -26.43
C GLN A 349 -5.11 -36.92 -25.07
N GLU A 350 -3.81 -36.59 -25.05
CA GLU A 350 -3.02 -36.56 -23.82
C GLU A 350 -3.56 -35.53 -22.80
N MET A 351 -3.87 -34.31 -23.27
CA MET A 351 -4.39 -33.22 -22.44
C MET A 351 -5.77 -33.55 -21.84
N LEU A 352 -6.64 -34.21 -22.62
CA LEU A 352 -8.01 -34.52 -22.21
C LEU A 352 -8.12 -35.78 -21.34
N THR A 353 -7.16 -36.70 -21.39
CA THR A 353 -7.23 -38.00 -20.69
C THR A 353 -6.19 -38.11 -19.58
N VAL A 354 -4.98 -38.58 -19.92
CA VAL A 354 -3.92 -38.96 -18.97
C VAL A 354 -3.36 -37.79 -18.17
N LYS A 355 -3.53 -36.54 -18.62
CA LYS A 355 -3.17 -35.33 -17.85
C LYS A 355 -4.31 -34.76 -16.98
N SER A 356 -5.50 -35.34 -17.05
CA SER A 356 -6.70 -34.83 -16.40
C SER A 356 -7.34 -35.89 -15.50
N ASP A 357 -8.34 -36.62 -16.01
CA ASP A 357 -9.30 -37.41 -15.24
C ASP A 357 -9.26 -38.91 -15.55
N ASP A 358 -8.32 -39.38 -16.38
CA ASP A 358 -8.01 -40.81 -16.45
C ASP A 358 -7.14 -41.22 -15.25
N VAL A 359 -7.80 -41.82 -14.25
CA VAL A 359 -7.17 -42.20 -12.98
C VAL A 359 -6.08 -43.25 -13.16
N ALA A 360 -6.29 -44.23 -14.04
CA ALA A 360 -5.32 -45.28 -14.30
C ALA A 360 -4.20 -44.80 -15.24
N GLY A 361 -4.59 -44.08 -16.30
CA GLY A 361 -3.67 -43.53 -17.29
C GLY A 361 -2.65 -42.57 -16.70
N ARG A 362 -3.08 -41.64 -15.83
CA ARG A 362 -2.15 -40.66 -15.22
C ARG A 362 -1.06 -41.31 -14.37
N THR A 363 -1.37 -42.38 -13.64
CA THR A 363 -0.38 -43.11 -12.83
C THR A 363 0.59 -43.88 -13.71
N LYS A 364 0.08 -44.59 -14.73
CA LYS A 364 0.92 -45.30 -15.71
C LYS A 364 1.87 -44.37 -16.45
N VAL A 365 1.37 -43.23 -16.92
CA VAL A 365 2.18 -42.23 -17.64
C VAL A 365 3.27 -41.66 -16.74
N TYR A 366 2.95 -41.36 -15.47
CA TYR A 366 3.97 -40.91 -14.53
C TYR A 366 5.06 -41.98 -14.32
N GLU A 367 4.68 -43.25 -14.11
CA GLU A 367 5.64 -44.35 -13.98
C GLU A 367 6.50 -44.53 -15.22
N ALA A 368 5.91 -44.45 -16.42
CA ALA A 368 6.61 -44.56 -17.70
C ALA A 368 7.66 -43.45 -17.85
N ILE A 369 7.28 -42.19 -17.56
CA ILE A 369 8.21 -41.05 -17.57
C ILE A 369 9.38 -41.26 -16.60
N VAL A 370 9.12 -41.80 -15.40
CA VAL A 370 10.19 -42.09 -14.43
C VAL A 370 11.12 -43.22 -14.90
N ARG A 371 10.59 -44.21 -15.63
CA ARG A 371 11.38 -45.32 -16.21
C ARG A 371 12.12 -44.94 -17.50
N GLY A 372 11.73 -43.83 -18.14
CA GLY A 372 12.24 -43.43 -19.45
C GLY A 372 11.57 -44.19 -20.61
N ASP A 373 10.37 -44.73 -20.38
CA ASP A 373 9.55 -45.39 -21.40
C ASP A 373 8.54 -44.38 -21.97
N ASP A 374 8.33 -44.40 -23.29
CA ASP A 374 7.42 -43.47 -23.99
C ASP A 374 6.03 -44.07 -24.26
N THR A 375 5.74 -45.26 -23.73
CA THR A 375 4.45 -45.93 -23.96
C THR A 375 3.35 -45.32 -23.09
N PHE A 376 2.27 -44.86 -23.72
CA PHE A 376 1.06 -44.43 -23.01
C PHE A 376 -0.19 -45.06 -23.61
N GLU A 377 -1.12 -45.43 -22.74
CA GLU A 377 -2.46 -45.90 -23.09
C GLU A 377 -3.46 -44.89 -22.54
N ALA A 378 -4.33 -44.36 -23.39
CA ALA A 378 -5.41 -43.47 -22.99
C ALA A 378 -6.69 -44.28 -22.72
N GLY A 379 -7.24 -44.14 -21.51
CA GLY A 379 -8.53 -44.70 -21.13
C GLY A 379 -9.70 -43.75 -21.40
N ILE A 380 -10.86 -44.13 -20.85
CA ILE A 380 -12.07 -43.29 -20.88
C ILE A 380 -11.99 -42.28 -19.72
N PRO A 381 -12.21 -40.98 -19.96
CA PRO A 381 -12.32 -39.96 -18.92
C PRO A 381 -13.37 -40.28 -17.86
N GLU A 382 -13.04 -40.09 -16.57
CA GLU A 382 -14.03 -40.30 -15.50
C GLU A 382 -15.20 -39.31 -15.56
N SER A 383 -14.98 -38.09 -16.07
CA SER A 383 -16.07 -37.14 -16.30
C SER A 383 -17.15 -37.66 -17.26
N PHE A 384 -16.76 -38.49 -18.24
CA PHE A 384 -17.70 -39.14 -19.13
C PHE A 384 -18.53 -40.21 -18.39
N ASN A 385 -17.90 -41.00 -17.51
CA ASN A 385 -18.62 -41.96 -16.67
C ASN A 385 -19.63 -41.27 -15.75
N VAL A 386 -19.25 -40.14 -15.14
CA VAL A 386 -20.15 -39.32 -14.32
C VAL A 386 -21.36 -38.87 -15.13
N LEU A 387 -21.15 -38.35 -16.34
CA LEU A 387 -22.22 -37.92 -17.23
C LEU A 387 -23.19 -39.07 -17.58
N VAL A 388 -22.67 -40.26 -17.89
CA VAL A 388 -23.51 -41.45 -18.15
C VAL A 388 -24.35 -41.83 -16.94
N LYS A 389 -23.80 -41.75 -15.73
CA LYS A 389 -24.55 -42.03 -14.49
C LYS A 389 -25.61 -40.97 -14.20
N GLU A 390 -25.32 -39.70 -14.47
CA GLU A 390 -26.29 -38.60 -14.35
C GLU A 390 -27.46 -38.80 -15.33
N MET A 391 -27.19 -39.13 -16.60
CA MET A 391 -28.25 -39.43 -17.56
C MET A 391 -29.11 -40.63 -17.14
N ARG A 392 -28.50 -41.71 -16.63
CA ARG A 392 -29.24 -42.87 -16.12
C ARG A 392 -30.09 -42.54 -14.89
N SER A 393 -29.64 -41.62 -14.04
CA SER A 393 -30.41 -41.16 -12.88
C SER A 393 -31.70 -40.42 -13.25
N LEU A 394 -31.77 -39.86 -14.47
CA LEU A 394 -32.97 -39.23 -15.03
C LEU A 394 -33.95 -40.25 -15.64
N GLY A 395 -33.64 -41.55 -15.61
CA GLY A 395 -34.45 -42.60 -16.22
C GLY A 395 -34.18 -42.82 -17.71
N LEU A 396 -33.09 -42.27 -18.27
CA LEU A 396 -32.66 -42.52 -19.63
C LEU A 396 -31.78 -43.78 -19.69
N ASN A 397 -32.07 -44.72 -20.60
CA ASN A 397 -31.17 -45.85 -20.82
C ASN A 397 -30.02 -45.43 -21.76
N VAL A 398 -28.79 -45.46 -21.24
CA VAL A 398 -27.56 -45.12 -21.99
C VAL A 398 -26.57 -46.25 -21.79
N GLU A 399 -26.22 -46.97 -22.85
CA GLU A 399 -25.26 -48.07 -22.85
C GLU A 399 -24.14 -47.81 -23.85
N LEU A 400 -22.93 -48.29 -23.54
CA LEU A 400 -21.80 -48.25 -24.45
C LEU A 400 -21.80 -49.57 -25.24
N GLU A 401 -22.24 -49.51 -26.49
CA GLU A 401 -22.20 -50.67 -27.37
C GLU A 401 -20.78 -50.88 -27.91
N ASN A 402 -20.24 -52.09 -27.68
CA ASN A 402 -19.05 -52.53 -28.40
C ASN A 402 -19.50 -53.01 -29.78
N THR A 403 -19.49 -52.11 -30.77
CA THR A 403 -19.72 -52.46 -32.19
C THR A 403 -18.49 -53.15 -32.78
N LYS A 404 -18.04 -54.25 -32.17
CA LYS A 404 -17.52 -55.33 -33.00
C LYS A 404 -18.77 -55.94 -33.64
N LEU A 405 -19.00 -55.63 -34.91
CA LEU A 405 -20.04 -56.24 -35.72
C LEU A 405 -19.84 -57.76 -35.65
N ASP A 406 -20.56 -58.44 -34.77
CA ASP A 406 -20.80 -59.87 -34.92
C ASP A 406 -21.71 -60.00 -36.14
N ASP A 407 -21.20 -60.62 -37.21
CA ASP A 407 -21.84 -60.85 -38.52
C ASP A 407 -23.10 -61.75 -38.46
N ASN A 408 -23.82 -61.80 -37.35
CA ASN A 408 -25.07 -62.53 -37.23
C ASN A 408 -26.25 -61.55 -37.32
N PRO A 409 -27.00 -61.53 -38.44
CA PRO A 409 -28.19 -60.70 -38.55
C PRO A 409 -29.22 -61.21 -37.54
N VAL A 410 -29.53 -60.37 -36.55
CA VAL A 410 -30.64 -60.58 -35.63
C VAL A 410 -31.92 -60.59 -36.46
N ARG A 411 -32.51 -61.77 -36.64
CA ARG A 411 -33.82 -61.95 -37.27
C ARG A 411 -34.86 -61.35 -36.31
N LEU A 412 -35.41 -60.20 -36.67
CA LEU A 412 -36.58 -59.65 -35.98
C LEU A 412 -37.71 -60.70 -36.06
N PRO A 413 -38.49 -60.93 -34.98
CA PRO A 413 -39.63 -61.84 -35.04
C PRO A 413 -40.70 -61.26 -35.97
N ASP A 414 -41.19 -62.08 -36.90
CA ASP A 414 -42.33 -61.73 -37.75
C ASP A 414 -43.56 -61.45 -36.86
N ALA A 415 -44.15 -60.28 -37.05
CA ALA A 415 -45.41 -59.91 -36.43
C ALA A 415 -46.57 -60.61 -37.17
N ALA A 416 -47.00 -61.78 -36.69
CA ALA A 416 -48.36 -62.32 -36.85
C ALA A 416 -48.52 -63.67 -36.13
N GLU A 417 -49.18 -63.68 -34.96
CA GLU A 417 -50.52 -64.26 -34.70
C GLU A 417 -50.91 -64.09 -33.23
#